data_AF-L1K4V0-F1
#
_entry.id   AF-L1K4V0-F1
#
_cell.length_a   1.000
_cell.length_b   1.000
_cell.length_c   1.000
_cell.angle_alpha   90.00
_cell.angle_beta   90.00
_cell.angle_gamma   90.00
#
_symmetry.space_group_name_H-M   'P 1'
#
loop_
_entity.id
_entity.type
_entity.pdbx_description
1 polymer ?
#
loop_
_entity_poly.entity_id
_entity_poly.type
_entity_poly.pdbx_seq_one_letter_code
_entity_poly.pdbx_strand_id
1 'polypeptide(L)'
;KPKKIAIIGSDGISRRYLLKGREDLHLDERMMQFLSIVNHFMRQDRASHARCLRARHYAVIPVGPRSGLIQWADGTIPLFGIYKAWQTRQMAQAGEKSGSSARPSDMFYDKIIPALKEQGITRVTSRKEWPHEVLKQVFSLLVSETPRDLISREIWCSCLSPSELWSKTNMHARSMAVMSMVGYVIGLGDRHLDNILMDFESGEVVHIDWNVCFEKGSKLKVPELVPFRMTHTLQSGMGFTGVEGPFRVACEKALRVLRRNKEALLTLLEAFVYDPLVDWTAQKHGEEAEASKALTMRQRNAHAVSVLKRVRQKLDGRDKQNDGNTKLTVQEQASDVRRCVKVVKVKWQVEMTIKEATNIDKLCEMYEGWTPWV
;
A
#
# COMPACT_ATOMS: atom_id res chain seq x y z
N LYS A 1 -14.76 13.47 -14.81
CA LYS A 1 -13.35 13.75 -14.46
C LYS A 1 -13.34 14.56 -13.17
N PRO A 2 -12.52 14.21 -12.17
CA PRO A 2 -12.40 14.97 -10.92
C PRO A 2 -12.02 16.43 -11.18
N LYS A 3 -12.44 17.34 -10.29
CA LYS A 3 -12.16 18.77 -10.40
C LYS A 3 -11.39 19.26 -9.19
N LYS A 4 -10.27 19.94 -9.41
CA LYS A 4 -9.54 20.63 -8.34
C LYS A 4 -10.22 21.96 -8.07
N ILE A 5 -10.68 22.15 -6.84
CA ILE A 5 -11.33 23.39 -6.38
C ILE A 5 -10.52 23.97 -5.22
N ALA A 6 -10.56 25.29 -5.09
CA ALA A 6 -10.00 26.01 -3.95
C ALA A 6 -11.16 26.67 -3.20
N ILE A 7 -11.24 26.42 -1.89
CA ILE A 7 -12.25 26.99 -1.01
C ILE A 7 -11.53 27.94 -0.07
N ILE A 8 -11.92 29.21 -0.09
CA ILE A 8 -11.36 30.24 0.79
C ILE A 8 -12.21 30.26 2.05
N GLY A 9 -11.59 29.95 3.19
CA GLY A 9 -12.27 30.02 4.48
C GLY A 9 -12.50 31.45 4.93
N SER A 10 -13.37 31.64 5.92
CA SER A 10 -13.57 32.96 6.57
C SER A 10 -12.31 33.50 7.24
N ASP A 11 -11.30 32.64 7.46
CA ASP A 11 -9.96 32.97 7.94
C ASP A 11 -9.03 33.51 6.82
N GLY A 12 -9.51 33.61 5.58
CA GLY A 12 -8.70 34.00 4.43
C GLY A 12 -7.77 32.89 3.91
N ILE A 13 -7.76 31.72 4.54
CA ILE A 13 -6.87 30.62 4.15
C ILE A 13 -7.54 29.81 3.03
N SER A 14 -6.87 29.77 1.88
CA SER A 14 -7.28 28.96 0.74
C SER A 14 -6.93 27.49 0.96
N ARG A 15 -7.95 26.63 0.97
CA ARG A 15 -7.81 25.17 1.13
C ARG A 15 -8.23 24.49 -0.16
N ARG A 16 -7.36 23.63 -0.68
CA ARG A 16 -7.60 22.92 -1.95
C ARG A 16 -8.25 21.57 -1.70
N TYR A 17 -9.24 21.25 -2.52
CA TYR A 17 -9.97 19.99 -2.51
C TYR A 17 -10.08 19.42 -3.92
N LEU A 18 -10.17 18.10 -4.01
CA LEU A 18 -10.52 17.35 -5.20
C LEU A 18 -11.99 16.95 -5.08
N LEU A 19 -12.83 17.54 -5.94
CA LEU A 19 -14.21 17.14 -6.10
C LEU A 19 -14.26 15.88 -6.98
N LYS A 20 -14.63 14.76 -6.35
CA LYS A 20 -14.92 13.50 -7.02
C LYS A 20 -16.43 13.32 -7.15
N GLY A 21 -16.86 12.93 -8.34
CA GLY A 21 -18.25 12.61 -8.63
C GLY A 21 -18.35 11.25 -9.31
N ARG A 22 -19.46 10.56 -9.08
CA ARG A 22 -19.72 9.15 -9.44
C ARG A 22 -18.87 8.14 -8.65
N GLU A 23 -18.39 8.52 -7.47
CA GLU A 23 -17.59 7.67 -6.59
C GLU A 23 -18.12 7.82 -5.17
N ASP A 24 -18.20 6.71 -4.45
CA ASP A 24 -18.57 6.67 -3.05
C ASP A 24 -17.30 6.85 -2.20
N LEU A 25 -17.27 7.85 -1.34
CA LEU A 25 -16.10 8.20 -0.51
C LEU A 25 -16.25 7.82 0.96
N HIS A 26 -17.34 7.14 1.36
CA HIS A 26 -17.54 6.78 2.76
C HIS A 26 -16.44 5.84 3.25
N LEU A 27 -15.97 4.92 2.41
CA LEU A 27 -14.84 4.06 2.75
C LEU A 27 -13.57 4.87 3.07
N ASP A 28 -13.15 5.75 2.18
CA ASP A 28 -11.99 6.62 2.41
C ASP A 28 -12.17 7.49 3.66
N GLU A 29 -13.37 8.01 3.92
CA GLU A 29 -13.67 8.78 5.13
C GLU A 29 -13.50 7.96 6.41
N ARG A 30 -14.04 6.73 6.46
CA ARG A 30 -13.82 5.79 7.57
C ARG A 30 -12.35 5.45 7.76
N MET A 31 -11.61 5.26 6.66
CA MET A 31 -10.17 5.01 6.74
C MET A 31 -9.40 6.21 7.28
N MET A 32 -9.77 7.44 6.92
CA MET A 32 -9.14 8.64 7.50
C MET A 32 -9.45 8.79 9.00
N GLN A 33 -10.67 8.42 9.44
CA GLN A 33 -11.02 8.34 10.87
C GLN A 33 -10.18 7.28 11.59
N PHE A 34 -9.99 6.11 10.99
CA PHE A 34 -9.11 5.06 11.50
C PHE A 34 -7.68 5.57 11.70
N LEU A 35 -7.11 6.25 10.70
CA LEU A 35 -5.76 6.83 10.79
C LEU A 35 -5.66 7.89 11.90
N SER A 36 -6.69 8.72 12.07
CA SER A 36 -6.74 9.71 13.16
C SER A 36 -6.68 9.06 14.55
N ILE A 37 -7.39 7.94 14.73
CA ILE A 37 -7.39 7.18 15.99
C ILE A 37 -6.04 6.48 16.19
N VAL A 38 -5.43 5.90 15.14
CA VAL A 38 -4.07 5.35 15.21
C VAL A 38 -3.08 6.42 15.67
N ASN A 39 -3.17 7.64 15.11
CA ASN A 39 -2.32 8.76 15.52
C ASN A 39 -2.52 9.17 16.97
N HIS A 40 -3.76 9.11 17.48
CA HIS A 40 -4.03 9.32 18.89
C HIS A 40 -3.28 8.30 19.77
N PHE A 41 -3.33 7.02 19.43
CA PHE A 41 -2.59 5.98 20.16
C PHE A 41 -1.06 6.15 20.06
N MET A 42 -0.53 6.54 18.89
CA MET A 42 0.90 6.81 18.74
C MET A 42 1.37 7.99 19.60
N ARG A 43 0.54 9.02 19.77
CA ARG A 43 0.84 10.16 20.66
C ARG A 43 0.83 9.79 22.14
N GLN A 44 -0.04 8.88 22.56
CA GLN A 44 -0.09 8.40 23.95
C GLN A 44 1.11 7.53 24.32
N ASP A 45 1.71 6.80 23.37
CA ASP A 45 2.90 6.01 23.62
C ASP A 45 4.17 6.88 23.57
N ARG A 46 4.82 7.08 24.73
CA ARG A 46 6.03 7.92 24.88
C ARG A 46 7.13 7.62 23.87
N ALA A 47 7.39 6.33 23.56
CA ALA A 47 8.46 5.94 22.66
C ALA A 47 8.15 6.27 21.19
N SER A 48 6.88 6.21 20.80
CA SER A 48 6.38 6.54 19.46
C SER A 48 6.27 8.05 19.29
N HIS A 49 5.75 8.75 20.30
CA HIS A 49 5.66 10.20 20.33
C HIS A 49 7.04 10.88 20.25
N ALA A 50 8.02 10.40 21.02
CA ALA A 50 9.39 10.92 20.99
C ALA A 50 10.10 10.77 19.63
N ARG A 51 9.56 9.94 18.72
CA ARG A 51 10.05 9.75 17.34
C ARG A 51 9.15 10.38 16.30
N CYS A 52 8.10 11.08 16.71
CA CYS A 52 7.08 11.67 15.84
C CYS A 52 6.41 10.63 14.92
N LEU A 53 6.20 9.40 15.40
CA LEU A 53 5.51 8.38 14.61
C LEU A 53 4.05 8.80 14.40
N ARG A 54 3.65 9.00 13.15
CA ARG A 54 2.27 9.30 12.75
C ARG A 54 1.98 8.78 11.35
N ALA A 55 0.74 8.37 11.13
CA ALA A 55 0.17 8.12 9.81
C ALA A 55 -0.38 9.43 9.26
N ARG A 56 0.24 10.00 8.22
CA ARG A 56 -0.29 11.21 7.59
C ARG A 56 -1.63 10.90 6.96
N HIS A 57 -2.64 11.69 7.28
CA HIS A 57 -4.03 11.57 6.83
C HIS A 57 -4.53 12.93 6.35
N TYR A 58 -5.60 12.91 5.59
CA TYR A 58 -6.21 14.10 4.98
C TYR A 58 -7.73 14.05 5.17
N ALA A 59 -8.40 15.19 5.02
CA ALA A 59 -9.85 15.21 5.15
C ALA A 59 -10.54 14.59 3.92
N VAL A 60 -11.53 13.74 4.16
CA VAL A 60 -12.46 13.21 3.14
C VAL A 60 -13.86 13.53 3.62
N ILE A 61 -14.66 14.16 2.75
CA ILE A 61 -15.99 14.67 3.09
C ILE A 61 -16.97 14.14 2.04
N PRO A 62 -17.67 13.03 2.30
CA PRO A 62 -18.80 12.61 1.49
C PRO A 62 -19.89 13.69 1.54
N VAL A 63 -20.29 14.19 0.37
CA VAL A 63 -21.40 15.17 0.23
C VAL A 63 -22.71 14.47 -0.12
N GLY A 64 -22.61 13.31 -0.77
CA GLY A 64 -23.74 12.44 -1.07
C GLY A 64 -23.25 11.02 -1.45
N PRO A 65 -24.17 10.12 -1.83
CA PRO A 65 -23.83 8.70 -2.06
C PRO A 65 -22.81 8.45 -3.17
N ARG A 66 -22.62 9.40 -4.08
CA ARG A 66 -21.69 9.28 -5.22
C ARG A 66 -20.87 10.55 -5.45
N SER A 67 -20.70 11.37 -4.44
CA SER A 67 -19.95 12.61 -4.58
C SER A 67 -19.36 13.03 -3.25
N GLY A 68 -18.16 13.60 -3.30
CA GLY A 68 -17.56 14.21 -2.14
C GLY A 68 -16.25 14.91 -2.46
N LEU A 69 -15.63 15.41 -1.40
CA LEU A 69 -14.42 16.20 -1.43
C LEU A 69 -13.29 15.44 -0.77
N ILE A 70 -12.14 15.37 -1.43
CA ILE A 70 -10.89 14.89 -0.83
C ILE A 70 -9.96 16.09 -0.68
N GLN A 71 -9.44 16.34 0.50
CA GLN A 71 -8.45 17.39 0.71
C GLN A 71 -7.21 17.13 -0.16
N TRP A 72 -6.80 18.14 -0.89
CA TRP A 72 -5.61 18.03 -1.74
C TRP A 72 -4.36 18.00 -0.88
N ALA A 73 -3.49 17.00 -1.10
CA ALA A 73 -2.18 16.92 -0.47
C ALA A 73 -1.21 17.90 -1.14
N ASP A 74 -1.16 19.11 -0.60
CA ASP A 74 -0.31 20.18 -1.12
C ASP A 74 1.18 19.87 -0.89
N GLY A 75 2.03 20.27 -1.85
CA GLY A 75 3.48 20.04 -1.79
C GLY A 75 3.90 18.58 -2.03
N THR A 76 2.96 17.69 -2.34
CA THR A 76 3.26 16.26 -2.53
C THR A 76 3.35 15.87 -4.00
N ILE A 77 4.23 14.92 -4.31
CA ILE A 77 4.47 14.39 -5.66
C ILE A 77 4.27 12.87 -5.61
N PRO A 78 3.41 12.29 -6.47
CA PRO A 78 3.30 10.84 -6.59
C PRO A 78 4.65 10.22 -6.97
N LEU A 79 4.98 9.04 -6.44
CA LEU A 79 6.24 8.36 -6.78
C LEU A 79 6.35 8.10 -8.28
N PHE A 80 5.22 7.91 -8.97
CA PHE A 80 5.20 7.76 -10.42
C PHE A 80 5.66 9.03 -11.13
N GLY A 81 5.32 10.21 -10.60
CA GLY A 81 5.80 11.50 -11.10
C GLY A 81 7.32 11.62 -11.02
N ILE A 82 7.92 11.15 -9.92
CA ILE A 82 9.38 11.11 -9.73
C ILE A 82 10.02 10.17 -10.77
N TYR A 83 9.49 8.95 -10.90
CA TYR A 83 9.98 7.96 -11.86
C TYR A 83 9.91 8.49 -13.31
N LYS A 84 8.78 9.07 -13.69
CA LYS A 84 8.58 9.66 -15.01
C LYS A 84 9.51 10.86 -15.28
N ALA A 85 9.75 11.70 -14.27
CA ALA A 85 10.68 12.81 -14.39
C ALA A 85 12.12 12.32 -14.62
N TRP A 86 12.51 11.21 -13.97
CA TRP A 86 13.78 10.55 -14.25
C TRP A 86 13.85 9.96 -15.67
N GLN A 87 12.81 9.23 -16.12
CA GLN A 87 12.77 8.69 -17.50
C GLN A 87 12.95 9.80 -18.56
N THR A 88 12.24 10.91 -18.39
CA THR A 88 12.35 12.08 -19.28
C THR A 88 13.78 12.65 -19.30
N ARG A 89 14.46 12.72 -18.14
CA ARG A 89 15.86 13.19 -18.06
C ARG A 89 16.83 12.26 -18.78
N GLN A 90 16.64 10.93 -18.66
CA GLN A 90 17.48 9.98 -19.37
C GLN A 90 17.33 10.07 -20.89
N MET A 91 16.10 10.17 -21.40
CA MET A 91 15.85 10.33 -22.84
C MET A 91 16.48 11.61 -23.39
N ALA A 92 16.38 12.71 -22.63
CA ALA A 92 17.02 13.98 -23.00
C ALA A 92 18.55 13.87 -23.07
N GLN A 93 19.17 13.11 -22.17
CA GLN A 93 20.62 12.85 -22.20
C GLN A 93 21.03 11.93 -23.36
N ALA A 94 20.16 11.01 -23.77
CA ALA A 94 20.36 10.13 -24.92
C ALA A 94 20.14 10.81 -26.28
N GLY A 95 19.71 12.09 -26.31
CA GLY A 95 19.52 12.85 -27.54
C GLY A 95 18.22 12.54 -28.30
N GLU A 96 17.29 11.79 -27.69
CA GLU A 96 16.00 11.47 -28.31
C GLU A 96 15.03 12.65 -28.21
N LYS A 97 14.61 13.21 -29.35
CA LYS A 97 13.64 14.31 -29.41
C LYS A 97 12.21 13.78 -29.31
N SER A 98 11.50 14.18 -28.25
CA SER A 98 10.03 14.27 -28.17
C SER A 98 9.24 12.99 -28.47
N GLY A 99 9.74 11.81 -28.12
CA GLY A 99 8.92 10.61 -27.96
C GLY A 99 8.22 10.65 -26.59
N SER A 100 6.95 10.25 -26.51
CA SER A 100 6.30 10.11 -25.19
C SER A 100 7.08 9.09 -24.37
N SER A 101 7.44 9.41 -23.13
CA SER A 101 8.06 8.46 -22.19
C SER A 101 7.34 7.11 -22.25
N ALA A 102 8.03 6.03 -22.61
CA ALA A 102 7.46 4.69 -22.68
C ALA A 102 6.78 4.36 -21.35
N ARG A 103 5.55 3.82 -21.40
CA ARG A 103 4.85 3.49 -20.16
C ARG A 103 5.62 2.36 -19.48
N PRO A 104 5.67 2.30 -18.15
CA PRO A 104 6.34 1.20 -17.45
C PRO A 104 5.84 -0.18 -17.90
N SER A 105 4.54 -0.29 -18.20
CA SER A 105 3.96 -1.52 -18.75
C SER A 105 4.55 -1.88 -20.12
N ASP A 106 4.76 -0.89 -20.99
CA ASP A 106 5.36 -1.12 -22.32
C ASP A 106 6.78 -1.65 -22.17
N MET A 107 7.59 -1.05 -21.28
CA MET A 107 8.94 -1.52 -20.97
C MET A 107 8.98 -2.97 -20.46
N PHE A 108 7.96 -3.38 -19.71
CA PHE A 108 7.82 -4.76 -19.26
C PHE A 108 7.46 -5.70 -20.42
N TYR A 109 6.48 -5.32 -21.26
CA TYR A 109 6.06 -6.12 -22.41
C TYR A 109 7.17 -6.27 -23.45
N ASP A 110 7.97 -5.22 -23.67
CA ASP A 110 9.11 -5.22 -24.59
C ASP A 110 10.18 -6.24 -24.20
N LYS A 111 10.28 -6.59 -22.92
CA LYS A 111 11.28 -7.55 -22.40
C LYS A 111 10.71 -8.95 -22.21
N ILE A 112 9.47 -9.06 -21.73
CA ILE A 112 8.83 -10.35 -21.48
C ILE A 112 8.48 -11.08 -22.77
N ILE A 113 8.08 -10.37 -23.83
CA ILE A 113 7.68 -11.00 -25.09
C ILE A 113 8.89 -11.71 -25.75
N PRO A 114 10.08 -11.08 -25.90
CA PRO A 114 11.27 -11.79 -26.38
C PRO A 114 11.67 -12.96 -25.49
N ALA A 115 11.69 -12.77 -24.16
CA ALA A 115 12.09 -13.81 -23.22
C ALA A 115 11.15 -15.04 -23.24
N LEU A 116 9.84 -14.83 -23.44
CA LEU A 116 8.87 -15.91 -23.62
C LEU A 116 9.07 -16.63 -24.96
N LYS A 117 9.40 -15.90 -26.04
CA LYS A 117 9.70 -16.50 -27.36
C LYS A 117 10.92 -17.41 -27.31
N GLU A 118 11.97 -17.02 -26.57
CA GLU A 118 13.17 -17.85 -26.36
C GLU A 118 12.85 -19.19 -25.68
N GLN A 119 11.82 -19.22 -24.83
CA GLN A 119 11.32 -20.44 -24.19
C GLN A 119 10.30 -21.22 -25.03
N GLY A 120 10.13 -20.86 -26.31
CA GLY A 120 9.20 -21.53 -27.23
C GLY A 120 7.73 -21.12 -27.05
N ILE A 121 7.42 -20.16 -26.17
CA ILE A 121 6.07 -19.65 -25.95
C ILE A 121 5.80 -18.52 -26.95
N THR A 122 5.31 -18.89 -28.13
CA THR A 122 5.09 -17.96 -29.26
C THR A 122 3.74 -17.23 -29.19
N ARG A 123 2.74 -17.81 -28.52
CA ARG A 123 1.46 -17.14 -28.22
C ARG A 123 1.49 -16.66 -26.78
N VAL A 124 1.40 -15.35 -26.59
CA VAL A 124 1.23 -14.73 -25.27
C VAL A 124 -0.15 -15.13 -24.74
N THR A 125 -0.25 -16.32 -24.17
CA THR A 125 -1.44 -16.80 -23.48
C THR A 125 -1.53 -16.21 -22.07
N SER A 126 -2.62 -16.56 -21.37
CA SER A 126 -2.94 -16.16 -20.01
C SER A 126 -1.70 -16.10 -19.10
N ARG A 127 -1.55 -15.02 -18.34
CA ARG A 127 -0.42 -14.77 -17.41
C ARG A 127 -0.10 -15.95 -16.49
N LYS A 128 -1.09 -16.80 -16.19
CA LYS A 128 -0.92 -18.00 -15.36
C LYS A 128 0.02 -19.05 -15.94
N GLU A 129 0.25 -19.02 -17.25
CA GLU A 129 1.09 -19.99 -17.97
C GLU A 129 2.54 -19.52 -18.11
N TRP A 130 2.85 -18.30 -17.65
CA TRP A 130 4.18 -17.73 -17.80
C TRP A 130 5.15 -18.38 -16.81
N PRO A 131 6.32 -18.88 -17.26
CA PRO A 131 7.29 -19.49 -16.36
C PRO A 131 7.83 -18.49 -15.32
N HIS A 132 7.87 -18.93 -14.06
CA HIS A 132 8.37 -18.12 -12.94
C HIS A 132 9.79 -17.59 -13.16
N GLU A 133 10.68 -18.45 -13.68
CA GLU A 133 12.08 -18.07 -13.94
C GLU A 133 12.20 -16.94 -14.97
N VAL A 134 11.34 -16.94 -16.00
CA VAL A 134 11.32 -15.87 -17.02
C VAL A 134 10.85 -14.55 -16.40
N LEU A 135 9.79 -14.59 -15.58
CA LEU A 135 9.33 -13.42 -14.84
C LEU A 135 10.42 -12.85 -13.93
N LYS A 136 11.14 -13.71 -13.23
CA LYS A 136 12.25 -13.34 -12.34
C LYS A 136 13.43 -12.75 -13.09
N GLN A 137 13.78 -13.30 -14.26
CA GLN A 137 14.82 -12.78 -15.14
C GLN A 137 14.48 -11.37 -15.64
N VAL A 138 13.28 -11.19 -16.19
CA VAL A 138 12.82 -9.88 -16.70
C VAL A 138 12.72 -8.85 -15.57
N PHE A 139 12.21 -9.26 -14.40
CA PHE A 139 12.19 -8.42 -13.21
C PHE A 139 13.59 -7.95 -12.81
N SER A 140 14.56 -8.86 -12.75
CA SER A 140 15.95 -8.55 -12.38
C SER A 140 16.61 -7.59 -13.38
N LEU A 141 16.31 -7.76 -14.67
CA LEU A 141 16.78 -6.86 -15.72
C LEU A 141 16.19 -5.45 -15.55
N LEU A 142 14.88 -5.33 -15.33
CA LEU A 142 14.22 -4.04 -15.07
C LEU A 142 14.72 -3.34 -13.80
N VAL A 143 15.01 -4.12 -12.75
CA VAL A 143 15.63 -3.59 -11.51
C VAL A 143 17.04 -3.06 -11.80
N SER A 144 17.81 -3.73 -12.65
CA SER A 144 19.17 -3.28 -12.99
C SER A 144 19.20 -1.99 -13.83
N GLU A 145 18.16 -1.77 -14.64
CA GLU A 145 18.00 -0.54 -15.45
C GLU A 145 17.46 0.64 -14.64
N THR A 146 16.80 0.35 -13.50
CA THR A 146 16.22 1.38 -12.64
C THR A 146 17.26 1.82 -11.60
N PRO A 147 17.52 3.13 -11.45
CA PRO A 147 18.47 3.63 -10.47
C PRO A 147 17.93 3.42 -9.07
N ARG A 148 18.78 2.91 -8.19
CA ARG A 148 18.40 2.70 -6.79
C ARG A 148 18.19 4.02 -6.07
N ASP A 149 18.97 5.03 -6.41
CA ASP A 149 19.02 6.33 -5.75
C ASP A 149 17.90 7.30 -6.19
N LEU A 150 16.89 6.82 -6.91
CA LEU A 150 15.81 7.66 -7.43
C LEU A 150 15.18 8.55 -6.34
N ILE A 151 14.80 7.97 -5.21
CA ILE A 151 14.13 8.68 -4.12
C ILE A 151 15.15 9.45 -3.28
N SER A 152 16.28 8.81 -2.93
CA SER A 152 17.30 9.44 -2.07
C SER A 152 17.93 10.67 -2.72
N ARG A 153 18.07 10.69 -4.05
CA ARG A 153 18.55 11.84 -4.81
C ARG A 153 17.57 13.01 -4.79
N GLU A 154 16.28 12.76 -4.92
CA GLU A 154 15.27 13.83 -4.84
C GLU A 154 15.15 14.38 -3.42
N ILE A 155 15.25 13.52 -2.38
CA ILE A 155 15.37 13.98 -0.99
C ILE A 155 16.59 14.88 -0.85
N TRP A 156 17.76 14.44 -1.34
CA TRP A 156 18.99 15.22 -1.30
C TRP A 156 18.83 16.59 -1.98
N CYS A 157 18.28 16.64 -3.19
CA CYS A 157 18.07 17.88 -3.93
C CYS A 157 17.08 18.83 -3.24
N SER A 158 16.21 18.34 -2.37
CA SER A 158 15.29 19.17 -1.58
C SER A 158 15.91 19.76 -0.30
N CYS A 159 17.16 19.38 0.03
CA CYS A 159 17.81 19.79 1.27
C CYS A 159 18.85 20.88 1.03
N LEU A 160 18.94 21.83 1.97
CA LEU A 160 19.98 22.86 1.98
C LEU A 160 21.15 22.51 2.92
N SER A 161 20.93 21.57 3.85
CA SER A 161 21.96 21.16 4.82
C SER A 161 21.97 19.64 5.08
N PRO A 162 23.11 19.07 5.50
CA PRO A 162 23.20 17.65 5.89
C PRO A 162 22.29 17.27 7.08
N SER A 163 22.05 18.20 7.99
CA SER A 163 21.13 18.00 9.13
C SER A 163 19.69 17.82 8.66
N GLU A 164 19.27 18.63 7.70
CA GLU A 164 17.94 18.55 7.08
C GLU A 164 17.77 17.23 6.32
N LEU A 165 18.79 16.83 5.55
CA LEU A 165 18.79 15.52 4.89
C LEU A 165 18.61 14.38 5.89
N TRP A 166 19.37 14.39 6.98
CA TRP A 166 19.27 13.38 8.03
C TRP A 166 17.86 13.34 8.63
N SER A 167 17.28 14.51 8.90
CA SER A 167 15.91 14.65 9.41
C SER A 167 14.87 14.10 8.43
N LYS A 168 14.91 14.52 7.17
CA LYS A 168 13.97 14.10 6.10
C LYS A 168 14.11 12.61 5.79
N THR A 169 15.32 12.06 5.77
CA THR A 169 15.57 10.61 5.56
C THR A 169 14.98 9.79 6.71
N ASN A 170 15.17 10.23 7.95
CA ASN A 170 14.56 9.61 9.11
C ASN A 170 13.04 9.72 9.10
N MET A 171 12.50 10.88 8.69
CA MET A 171 11.06 11.08 8.59
C MET A 171 10.45 10.18 7.53
N HIS A 172 11.10 10.03 6.38
CA HIS A 172 10.70 9.12 5.30
C HIS A 172 10.63 7.68 5.81
N ALA A 173 11.70 7.20 6.45
CA ALA A 173 11.74 5.85 7.01
C ALA A 173 10.64 5.62 8.07
N ARG A 174 10.38 6.59 8.95
CA ARG A 174 9.36 6.49 10.01
C ARG A 174 7.94 6.55 9.46
N SER A 175 7.68 7.49 8.55
CA SER A 175 6.37 7.68 7.91
C SER A 175 6.01 6.44 7.09
N MET A 176 6.97 5.93 6.32
CA MET A 176 6.79 4.72 5.53
C MET A 176 6.57 3.49 6.44
N ALA A 177 7.33 3.34 7.51
CA ALA A 177 7.12 2.25 8.48
C ALA A 177 5.71 2.24 9.09
N VAL A 178 5.21 3.41 9.52
CA VAL A 178 3.87 3.51 10.12
C VAL A 178 2.80 3.15 9.08
N MET A 179 2.88 3.70 7.87
CA MET A 179 1.91 3.42 6.81
C MET A 179 1.96 1.96 6.34
N SER A 180 3.14 1.34 6.25
CA SER A 180 3.31 -0.08 5.95
C SER A 180 2.66 -0.98 7.01
N MET A 181 2.88 -0.71 8.29
CA MET A 181 2.31 -1.54 9.36
C MET A 181 0.79 -1.39 9.46
N VAL A 182 0.27 -0.17 9.27
CA VAL A 182 -1.16 0.09 9.21
C VAL A 182 -1.78 -0.60 7.99
N GLY A 183 -1.17 -0.43 6.82
CA GLY A 183 -1.60 -1.08 5.57
C GLY A 183 -1.60 -2.60 5.68
N TYR A 184 -0.56 -3.18 6.26
CA TYR A 184 -0.50 -4.61 6.55
C TYR A 184 -1.65 -5.06 7.47
N VAL A 185 -1.92 -4.36 8.58
CA VAL A 185 -2.99 -4.75 9.52
C VAL A 185 -4.37 -4.70 8.86
N ILE A 186 -4.64 -3.66 8.06
CA ILE A 186 -5.92 -3.48 7.35
C ILE A 186 -6.02 -4.36 6.09
N GLY A 187 -4.89 -4.79 5.52
CA GLY A 187 -4.85 -5.46 4.22
C GLY A 187 -5.11 -4.47 3.08
N LEU A 188 -4.45 -3.31 3.13
CA LEU A 188 -4.46 -2.30 2.08
C LEU A 188 -3.66 -2.80 0.87
N GLY A 189 -4.33 -2.89 -0.27
CA GLY A 189 -3.74 -3.21 -1.57
C GLY A 189 -3.72 -2.02 -2.52
N ASP A 190 -3.47 -2.30 -3.79
CA ASP A 190 -3.40 -1.34 -4.90
C ASP A 190 -2.39 -0.21 -4.61
N ARG A 191 -1.21 -0.59 -4.12
CA ARG A 191 -0.12 0.34 -3.74
C ARG A 191 0.88 0.54 -4.87
N HIS A 192 0.38 0.90 -6.05
CA HIS A 192 1.18 1.34 -7.18
C HIS A 192 1.76 2.75 -6.95
N LEU A 193 2.68 3.18 -7.82
CA LEU A 193 3.46 4.41 -7.65
C LEU A 193 2.62 5.70 -7.61
N ASP A 194 1.44 5.75 -8.23
CA ASP A 194 0.55 6.92 -8.14
C ASP A 194 -0.17 7.06 -6.78
N ASN A 195 -0.33 5.96 -6.04
CA ASN A 195 -1.08 5.95 -4.78
C ASN A 195 -0.21 6.26 -3.55
N ILE A 196 1.11 6.37 -3.74
CA ILE A 196 2.05 6.79 -2.72
C ILE A 196 2.65 8.12 -3.16
N LEU A 197 2.42 9.16 -2.35
CA LEU A 197 2.89 10.51 -2.60
C LEU A 197 3.97 10.84 -1.58
N MET A 198 4.96 11.61 -1.99
CA MET A 198 6.04 12.07 -1.14
C MET A 198 5.99 13.59 -1.00
N ASP A 199 6.13 14.06 0.24
CA ASP A 199 6.34 15.46 0.56
C ASP A 199 7.82 15.71 0.80
N PHE A 200 8.46 16.46 -0.09
CA PHE A 200 9.89 16.75 0.00
C PHE A 200 10.22 17.85 1.02
N GLU A 201 9.23 18.61 1.47
CA GLU A 201 9.42 19.62 2.52
C GLU A 201 9.55 18.96 3.89
N SER A 202 8.71 17.95 4.15
CA SER A 202 8.70 17.23 5.44
C SER A 202 9.45 15.89 5.42
N GLY A 203 9.64 15.28 4.25
CA GLY A 203 10.13 13.91 4.10
C GLY A 203 9.06 12.85 4.38
N GLU A 204 7.79 13.20 4.57
CA GLU A 204 6.71 12.23 4.85
C GLU A 204 6.12 11.61 3.57
N VAL A 205 5.54 10.42 3.73
CA VAL A 205 4.73 9.79 2.68
C VAL A 205 3.24 9.93 2.98
N VAL A 206 2.43 10.05 1.93
CA VAL A 206 0.97 10.11 1.99
C VAL A 206 0.42 9.03 1.08
N HIS A 207 -0.38 8.13 1.65
CA HIS A 207 -1.07 7.11 0.86
C HIS A 207 -2.46 7.62 0.52
N ILE A 208 -2.79 7.66 -0.77
CA ILE A 208 -4.13 8.00 -1.26
C ILE A 208 -4.86 6.77 -1.77
N ASP A 209 -6.15 6.93 -2.07
CA ASP A 209 -7.04 5.91 -2.65
C ASP A 209 -7.14 4.66 -1.77
N TRP A 210 -8.05 4.67 -0.78
CA TRP A 210 -8.20 3.56 0.16
C TRP A 210 -9.29 2.56 -0.25
N ASN A 211 -9.66 2.54 -1.52
CA ASN A 211 -10.74 1.70 -2.03
C ASN A 211 -10.44 0.18 -1.95
N VAL A 212 -9.17 -0.20 -2.00
CA VAL A 212 -8.72 -1.60 -1.96
C VAL A 212 -8.20 -1.96 -0.57
N CYS A 213 -9.10 -2.09 0.41
CA CYS A 213 -8.78 -2.54 1.77
C CYS A 213 -9.23 -3.98 2.04
N PHE A 214 -8.86 -4.53 3.20
CA PHE A 214 -9.36 -5.81 3.72
C PHE A 214 -9.07 -7.01 2.82
N GLU A 215 -7.82 -7.11 2.35
CA GLU A 215 -7.32 -8.19 1.49
C GLU A 215 -7.95 -8.22 0.09
N LYS A 216 -8.69 -7.18 -0.33
CA LYS A 216 -9.24 -7.10 -1.69
C LYS A 216 -8.17 -7.18 -2.77
N GLY A 217 -6.94 -6.71 -2.50
CA GLY A 217 -5.78 -6.81 -3.40
C GLY A 217 -5.44 -8.26 -3.79
N SER A 218 -5.60 -9.21 -2.88
CA SER A 218 -5.37 -10.65 -3.16
C SER A 218 -6.43 -11.29 -4.07
N LYS A 219 -7.57 -10.62 -4.28
CA LYS A 219 -8.69 -11.09 -5.10
C LYS A 219 -8.76 -10.40 -6.47
N LEU A 220 -7.79 -9.54 -6.78
CA LEU A 220 -7.67 -8.92 -8.10
C LEU A 220 -7.36 -9.97 -9.17
N LYS A 221 -7.56 -9.61 -10.45
CA LYS A 221 -7.27 -10.49 -11.60
C LYS A 221 -5.82 -10.99 -11.57
N VAL A 222 -4.90 -10.11 -11.20
CA VAL A 222 -3.53 -10.44 -10.83
C VAL A 222 -3.42 -10.14 -9.34
N PRO A 223 -3.29 -11.16 -8.47
CA PRO A 223 -3.31 -10.95 -7.03
C PRO A 223 -2.07 -10.19 -6.56
N GLU A 224 -2.27 -9.29 -5.60
CA GLU A 224 -1.14 -8.71 -4.86
C GLU A 224 -0.66 -9.67 -3.78
N LEU A 225 0.60 -10.07 -3.87
CA LEU A 225 1.19 -11.13 -3.04
C LEU A 225 2.01 -10.60 -1.85
N VAL A 226 2.44 -9.34 -1.92
CA VAL A 226 3.25 -8.69 -0.89
C VAL A 226 2.36 -7.90 0.09
N PRO A 227 2.70 -7.86 1.40
CA PRO A 227 1.86 -7.21 2.41
C PRO A 227 1.85 -5.68 2.34
N PHE A 228 2.90 -5.08 1.78
CA PHE A 228 2.99 -3.65 1.48
C PHE A 228 4.11 -3.43 0.45
N ARG A 229 4.12 -2.24 -0.18
CA ARG A 229 5.16 -1.88 -1.15
C ARG A 229 6.51 -1.67 -0.43
N MET A 230 7.50 -2.50 -0.74
CA MET A 230 8.88 -2.32 -0.31
C MET A 230 9.86 -2.69 -1.41
N THR A 231 10.01 -1.80 -2.38
CA THR A 231 10.89 -1.97 -3.53
C THR A 231 12.27 -1.38 -3.28
N HIS A 232 13.21 -1.66 -4.17
CA HIS A 232 14.62 -1.30 -3.95
C HIS A 232 14.86 0.22 -3.93
N THR A 233 14.06 1.02 -4.66
CA THR A 233 14.17 2.49 -4.63
C THR A 233 13.71 3.06 -3.28
N LEU A 234 12.63 2.53 -2.72
CA LEU A 234 12.14 2.88 -1.38
C LEU A 234 13.16 2.52 -0.32
N GLN A 235 13.82 1.36 -0.46
CA GLN A 235 14.90 0.95 0.44
C GLN A 235 16.08 1.91 0.41
N SER A 236 16.52 2.33 -0.77
CA SER A 236 17.60 3.31 -0.92
C SER A 236 17.22 4.70 -0.40
N GLY A 237 15.94 5.10 -0.52
CA GLY A 237 15.41 6.34 0.04
C GLY A 237 15.56 6.46 1.56
N MET A 238 15.71 5.35 2.28
CA MET A 238 15.94 5.31 3.72
C MET A 238 17.43 5.45 4.12
N GLY A 239 18.30 5.69 3.15
CA GLY A 239 19.74 5.84 3.34
C GLY A 239 20.47 4.49 3.48
N PHE A 240 21.69 4.54 4.00
CA PHE A 240 22.60 3.38 4.04
C PHE A 240 22.07 2.21 4.86
N THR A 241 21.23 2.46 5.88
CA THR A 241 20.65 1.40 6.72
C THR A 241 19.55 0.61 6.02
N GLY A 242 18.96 1.16 4.95
CA GLY A 242 17.79 0.60 4.29
C GLY A 242 16.68 0.25 5.29
N VAL A 243 16.20 -1.00 5.21
CA VAL A 243 15.16 -1.53 6.12
C VAL A 243 15.66 -1.77 7.55
N GLU A 244 16.96 -2.03 7.75
CA GLU A 244 17.58 -2.46 9.01
C GLU A 244 17.93 -1.31 9.98
N GLY A 245 17.20 -0.20 9.89
CA GLY A 245 17.48 1.01 10.67
C GLY A 245 16.24 1.66 11.28
N PRO A 246 16.07 2.98 11.12
CA PRO A 246 14.91 3.71 11.64
C PRO A 246 13.57 3.10 11.20
N PHE A 247 13.51 2.51 10.00
CA PHE A 247 12.35 1.82 9.46
C PHE A 247 11.93 0.64 10.33
N ARG A 248 12.80 -0.36 10.53
CA ARG A 248 12.50 -1.54 11.37
C ARG A 248 12.08 -1.14 12.78
N VAL A 249 12.80 -0.19 13.40
CA VAL A 249 12.47 0.29 14.75
C VAL A 249 11.08 0.93 14.77
N ALA A 250 10.75 1.76 13.77
CA ALA A 250 9.43 2.36 13.65
C ALA A 250 8.33 1.31 13.40
N CYS A 251 8.59 0.28 12.58
CA CYS A 251 7.67 -0.83 12.35
C CYS A 251 7.36 -1.58 13.66
N GLU A 252 8.39 -1.93 14.45
CA GLU A 252 8.21 -2.59 15.74
C GLU A 252 7.39 -1.75 16.72
N LYS A 253 7.65 -0.44 16.79
CA LYS A 253 6.90 0.45 17.68
C LYS A 253 5.47 0.63 17.21
N ALA A 254 5.26 0.84 15.91
CA ALA A 254 3.94 1.01 15.33
C ALA A 254 3.09 -0.24 15.55
N LEU A 255 3.60 -1.43 15.19
CA LEU A 255 2.88 -2.68 15.38
C LEU A 255 2.60 -2.96 16.87
N ARG A 256 3.55 -2.69 17.77
CA ARG A 256 3.31 -2.81 19.22
C ARG A 256 2.15 -1.92 19.68
N VAL A 257 2.07 -0.67 19.22
CA VAL A 257 0.98 0.25 19.57
C VAL A 257 -0.36 -0.26 19.02
N LEU A 258 -0.39 -0.74 17.78
CA LEU A 258 -1.60 -1.33 17.18
C LEU A 258 -2.08 -2.55 17.97
N ARG A 259 -1.16 -3.48 18.32
CA ARG A 259 -1.50 -4.69 19.09
C ARG A 259 -1.95 -4.38 20.51
N ARG A 260 -1.39 -3.36 21.17
CA ARG A 260 -1.79 -2.95 22.52
C ARG A 260 -3.21 -2.39 22.55
N ASN A 261 -3.62 -1.68 21.49
CA ASN A 261 -4.94 -1.05 21.39
C ASN A 261 -5.90 -1.84 20.49
N LYS A 262 -5.68 -3.15 20.34
CA LYS A 262 -6.40 -3.99 19.37
C LYS A 262 -7.92 -3.99 19.57
N GLU A 263 -8.40 -4.01 20.81
CA GLU A 263 -9.85 -4.07 21.09
C GLU A 263 -10.53 -2.79 20.61
N ALA A 264 -9.95 -1.61 20.90
CA ALA A 264 -10.47 -0.34 20.42
C ALA A 264 -10.46 -0.23 18.89
N LEU A 265 -9.38 -0.72 18.24
CA LEU A 265 -9.30 -0.75 16.78
C LEU A 265 -10.31 -1.72 16.16
N LEU A 266 -10.53 -2.89 16.78
CA LEU A 266 -11.50 -3.88 16.31
C LEU A 266 -12.93 -3.38 16.47
N THR A 267 -13.27 -2.73 17.58
CA THR A 267 -14.59 -2.11 17.80
C THR A 267 -14.86 -1.02 16.77
N LEU A 268 -13.86 -0.20 16.45
CA LEU A 268 -13.98 0.82 15.41
C LEU A 268 -14.23 0.20 14.03
N LEU A 269 -13.43 -0.81 13.67
CA LEU A 269 -13.60 -1.52 12.40
C LEU A 269 -14.93 -2.27 12.34
N GLU A 270 -15.41 -2.81 13.45
CA GLU A 270 -16.72 -3.45 13.53
C GLU A 270 -17.83 -2.47 13.17
N ALA A 271 -17.81 -1.27 13.76
CA ALA A 271 -18.76 -0.21 13.41
C ALA A 271 -18.69 0.18 11.92
N PHE A 272 -17.49 0.18 11.32
CA PHE A 272 -17.32 0.53 9.89
C PHE A 272 -17.79 -0.56 8.95
N VAL A 273 -17.50 -1.82 9.27
CA VAL A 273 -17.77 -2.94 8.38
C VAL A 273 -19.27 -3.28 8.35
N TYR A 274 -20.00 -2.98 9.42
CA TYR A 274 -21.46 -3.07 9.46
C TYR A 274 -22.18 -1.78 9.02
N ASP A 275 -21.46 -0.73 8.65
CA ASP A 275 -22.07 0.51 8.15
C ASP A 275 -22.79 0.26 6.81
N PRO A 276 -24.11 0.48 6.72
CA PRO A 276 -24.88 0.23 5.50
C PRO A 276 -24.51 1.18 4.36
N LEU A 277 -23.85 2.30 4.65
CA LEU A 277 -23.38 3.26 3.65
C LEU A 277 -22.06 2.86 3.00
N VAL A 278 -21.36 1.85 3.53
CA VAL A 278 -20.08 1.42 2.98
C VAL A 278 -20.27 0.13 2.18
N ASP A 279 -20.17 0.22 0.85
CA ASP A 279 -20.30 -0.96 0.00
C ASP A 279 -18.99 -1.76 -0.04
N TRP A 280 -18.88 -2.72 0.87
CA TRP A 280 -17.73 -3.62 0.95
C TRP A 280 -17.70 -4.65 -0.19
N THR A 281 -18.83 -4.91 -0.83
CA THR A 281 -19.06 -5.96 -1.83
C THR A 281 -19.27 -5.35 -3.21
N ALA A 282 -18.18 -4.90 -3.84
CA ALA A 282 -18.06 -4.53 -5.27
C ALA A 282 -19.37 -4.24 -6.04
N GLN A 283 -19.61 -2.95 -6.33
CA GLN A 283 -20.32 -2.40 -7.51
C GLN A 283 -21.18 -3.39 -8.31
N LYS A 284 -22.34 -3.78 -7.78
CA LYS A 284 -23.47 -4.23 -8.60
C LYS A 284 -24.65 -3.33 -8.30
N HIS A 285 -24.74 -2.24 -9.06
CA HIS A 285 -25.97 -1.45 -9.14
C HIS A 285 -26.95 -2.17 -10.07
N GLY A 286 -27.83 -2.97 -9.48
CA GLY A 286 -29.06 -3.44 -10.10
C GLY A 286 -30.17 -3.36 -9.05
N GLU A 287 -31.37 -2.98 -9.47
CA GLU A 287 -32.57 -3.03 -8.65
C GLU A 287 -32.87 -4.49 -8.30
N GLU A 288 -32.35 -4.94 -7.16
CA GLU A 288 -32.54 -6.31 -6.68
C GLU A 288 -33.78 -6.41 -5.77
N ALA A 289 -34.61 -7.41 -6.04
CA ALA A 289 -35.82 -7.75 -5.28
C ALA A 289 -35.54 -7.98 -3.77
N GLU A 290 -36.55 -7.83 -2.90
CA GLU A 290 -36.39 -7.91 -1.44
C GLU A 290 -35.76 -9.21 -0.92
N ALA A 291 -36.02 -10.35 -1.58
CA ALA A 291 -35.38 -11.62 -1.26
C ALA A 291 -33.87 -11.63 -1.57
N SER A 292 -33.46 -10.95 -2.65
CA SER A 292 -32.06 -10.76 -3.03
C SER A 292 -31.33 -9.82 -2.06
N LYS A 293 -32.04 -8.83 -1.48
CA LYS A 293 -31.52 -7.94 -0.42
C LYS A 293 -31.18 -8.69 0.87
N ALA A 294 -32.00 -9.66 1.28
CA ALA A 294 -31.72 -10.48 2.47
C ALA A 294 -30.51 -11.41 2.26
N LEU A 295 -30.38 -11.99 1.05
CA LEU A 295 -29.22 -12.81 0.69
C LEU A 295 -27.92 -11.99 0.64
N THR A 296 -27.96 -10.79 0.06
CA THR A 296 -26.82 -9.86 0.04
C THR A 296 -26.48 -9.36 1.43
N MET A 297 -27.45 -9.11 2.32
CA MET A 297 -27.18 -8.74 3.71
C MET A 297 -26.47 -9.88 4.47
N ARG A 298 -26.91 -11.14 4.31
CA ARG A 298 -26.25 -12.29 4.93
C ARG A 298 -24.82 -12.49 4.41
N GLN A 299 -24.60 -12.30 3.13
CA GLN A 299 -23.26 -12.35 2.51
C GLN A 299 -22.36 -11.21 3.02
N ARG A 300 -22.89 -9.99 3.16
CA ARG A 300 -22.18 -8.84 3.75
C ARG A 300 -21.75 -9.13 5.18
N ASN A 301 -22.65 -9.65 6.01
CA ASN A 301 -22.33 -10.01 7.40
C ASN A 301 -21.28 -11.13 7.48
N ALA A 302 -21.33 -12.13 6.59
CA ALA A 302 -20.31 -13.17 6.53
C ALA A 302 -18.94 -12.62 6.10
N HIS A 303 -18.92 -11.71 5.12
CA HIS A 303 -17.69 -11.02 4.71
C HIS A 303 -17.13 -10.17 5.85
N ALA A 304 -17.99 -9.43 6.55
CA ALA A 304 -17.64 -8.59 7.68
C ALA A 304 -16.92 -9.37 8.79
N VAL A 305 -17.51 -10.49 9.20
CA VAL A 305 -16.93 -11.39 10.19
C VAL A 305 -15.57 -11.94 9.72
N SER A 306 -15.44 -12.30 8.44
CA SER A 306 -14.17 -12.76 7.89
C SER A 306 -13.09 -11.67 7.93
N VAL A 307 -13.45 -10.42 7.64
CA VAL A 307 -12.55 -9.28 7.67
C VAL A 307 -12.05 -9.02 9.09
N LEU A 308 -12.97 -8.89 10.06
CA LEU A 308 -12.62 -8.67 11.46
C LEU A 308 -11.76 -9.81 12.02
N LYS A 309 -12.09 -11.06 11.65
CA LYS A 309 -11.29 -12.24 12.03
C LYS A 309 -9.86 -12.15 11.46
N ARG A 310 -9.69 -11.72 10.21
CA ARG A 310 -8.37 -11.56 9.58
C ARG A 310 -7.55 -10.47 10.28
N VAL A 311 -8.13 -9.30 10.51
CA VAL A 311 -7.45 -8.19 11.20
C VAL A 311 -7.07 -8.59 12.62
N ARG A 312 -7.98 -9.26 13.34
CA ARG A 312 -7.72 -9.79 14.69
C ARG A 312 -6.54 -10.76 14.71
N GLN A 313 -6.44 -11.68 13.75
CA GLN A 313 -5.30 -12.60 13.64
C GLN A 313 -3.97 -11.85 13.48
N LYS A 314 -3.93 -10.79 12.67
CA LYS A 314 -2.74 -9.94 12.50
C LYS A 314 -2.37 -9.22 13.80
N LEU A 315 -3.35 -8.66 14.51
CA LEU A 315 -3.14 -7.96 15.79
C LEU A 315 -2.79 -8.91 16.95
N ASP A 316 -3.27 -10.16 16.92
CA ASP A 316 -2.90 -11.17 17.89
C ASP A 316 -1.51 -11.77 17.62
N GLY A 317 -0.91 -11.50 16.46
CA GLY A 317 0.33 -12.14 16.04
C GLY A 317 0.14 -13.62 15.74
N ARG A 318 -0.99 -13.98 15.11
CA ARG A 318 -1.35 -15.33 14.67
C ARG A 318 -1.60 -15.38 13.16
N ASP A 319 -0.86 -14.57 12.42
CA ASP A 319 -1.01 -14.49 10.97
C ASP A 319 -0.44 -15.74 10.29
N LYS A 320 -1.34 -16.56 9.73
CA LYS A 320 -1.00 -17.83 9.05
C LYS A 320 -0.22 -17.64 7.74
N GLN A 321 -0.24 -16.46 7.11
CA GLN A 321 0.50 -16.22 5.86
C GLN A 321 2.02 -16.20 6.04
N ASN A 322 2.51 -16.04 7.27
CA ASN A 322 3.95 -16.08 7.58
C ASN A 322 4.54 -17.50 7.60
N ASP A 323 3.72 -18.56 7.61
CA ASP A 323 4.20 -19.93 7.44
C ASP A 323 4.28 -20.23 5.95
N GLY A 324 5.41 -19.85 5.35
CA GLY A 324 5.74 -20.19 3.97
C GLY A 324 5.55 -21.68 3.69
N ASN A 325 4.73 -21.98 2.68
CA ASN A 325 4.81 -23.21 1.89
C ASN A 325 4.80 -24.55 2.66
N THR A 326 3.84 -24.77 3.56
CA THR A 326 3.39 -26.13 3.84
C THR A 326 2.04 -26.33 3.18
N LYS A 327 2.02 -26.87 1.95
CA LYS A 327 0.85 -27.61 1.48
C LYS A 327 0.71 -28.80 2.43
N LEU A 328 -0.03 -28.61 3.53
CA LEU A 328 -0.38 -29.68 4.44
C LEU A 328 -1.10 -30.75 3.63
N THR A 329 -0.56 -31.95 3.67
CA THR A 329 -1.18 -33.11 3.06
C THR A 329 -2.54 -33.36 3.71
N VAL A 330 -3.49 -33.95 2.98
CA VAL A 330 -4.87 -34.17 3.45
C VAL A 330 -4.94 -34.95 4.78
N GLN A 331 -3.88 -35.71 5.13
CA GLN A 331 -3.77 -36.42 6.40
C GLN A 331 -3.38 -35.53 7.61
N GLU A 332 -2.72 -34.39 7.39
CA GLU A 332 -2.35 -33.45 8.47
C GLU A 332 -3.48 -32.49 8.86
N GLN A 333 -4.53 -32.40 8.05
CA GLN A 333 -5.70 -31.56 8.33
C GLN A 333 -6.55 -32.08 9.51
N ALA A 334 -6.44 -33.37 9.83
CA ALA A 334 -7.21 -34.00 10.92
C ALA A 334 -6.56 -33.84 12.31
N SER A 335 -5.25 -33.58 12.40
CA SER A 335 -4.53 -33.34 13.66
C SER A 335 -4.48 -31.86 14.08
N ASP A 336 -5.02 -30.97 13.23
CA ASP A 336 -4.85 -29.51 13.28
C ASP A 336 -5.74 -28.79 14.32
N VAL A 337 -6.47 -29.53 15.16
CA VAL A 337 -7.27 -28.97 16.25
C VAL A 337 -6.43 -28.63 17.50
N ARG A 338 -5.17 -29.11 17.58
CA ARG A 338 -4.32 -28.93 18.78
C ARG A 338 -3.01 -28.17 18.59
N ARG A 339 -2.63 -27.74 17.38
CA ARG A 339 -1.45 -26.88 17.23
C ARG A 339 -1.84 -25.45 17.61
N CYS A 340 -1.62 -25.09 18.87
CA CYS A 340 -1.63 -23.69 19.31
C CYS A 340 -0.80 -22.88 18.31
N VAL A 341 -1.45 -22.08 17.45
CA VAL A 341 -0.77 -21.09 16.61
C VAL A 341 -0.01 -20.19 17.59
N LYS A 342 1.31 -20.39 17.70
CA LYS A 342 2.13 -19.70 18.69
C LYS A 342 2.02 -18.21 18.38
N VAL A 343 1.61 -17.43 19.38
CA VAL A 343 1.58 -15.98 19.27
C VAL A 343 3.01 -15.50 19.00
N VAL A 344 3.26 -14.94 17.81
CA VAL A 344 4.59 -14.46 17.46
C VAL A 344 4.89 -13.15 18.16
N LYS A 345 6.15 -12.99 18.58
CA LYS A 345 6.66 -11.73 19.14
C LYS A 345 6.61 -10.65 18.05
N VAL A 346 6.36 -9.40 18.44
CA VAL A 346 6.29 -8.25 17.54
C VAL A 346 7.49 -8.18 16.60
N LYS A 347 8.71 -8.32 17.14
CA LYS A 347 9.95 -8.30 16.35
C LYS A 347 9.97 -9.34 15.24
N TRP A 348 9.55 -10.57 15.56
CA TRP A 348 9.50 -11.67 14.59
C TRP A 348 8.42 -11.44 13.53
N GLN A 349 7.27 -10.90 13.95
CA GLN A 349 6.21 -10.55 13.00
C GLN A 349 6.71 -9.50 12.00
N VAL A 350 7.35 -8.43 12.48
CA VAL A 350 7.94 -7.38 11.62
C VAL A 350 9.00 -7.97 10.69
N GLU A 351 9.91 -8.79 11.21
CA GLU A 351 10.94 -9.49 10.43
C GLU A 351 10.33 -10.25 9.25
N MET A 352 9.32 -11.07 9.52
CA MET A 352 8.68 -11.90 8.49
C MET A 352 7.92 -11.04 7.47
N THR A 353 7.19 -10.02 7.93
CA THR A 353 6.45 -9.14 7.02
C THR A 353 7.38 -8.31 6.14
N ILE A 354 8.54 -7.86 6.64
CA ILE A 354 9.55 -7.17 5.83
C ILE A 354 10.13 -8.14 4.79
N LYS A 355 10.54 -9.34 5.20
CA LYS A 355 11.04 -10.38 4.28
C LYS A 355 10.06 -10.72 3.17
N GLU A 356 8.77 -10.79 3.51
CA GLU A 356 7.71 -11.04 2.56
C GLU A 356 7.53 -9.87 1.59
N ALA A 357 7.58 -8.63 2.08
CA ALA A 357 7.47 -7.41 1.25
C ALA A 357 8.63 -7.25 0.27
N THR A 358 9.82 -7.76 0.62
CA THR A 358 11.03 -7.70 -0.21
C THR A 358 11.30 -8.99 -1.00
N ASN A 359 10.37 -9.95 -0.99
CA ASN A 359 10.60 -11.24 -1.62
C ASN A 359 10.55 -11.10 -3.16
N ILE A 360 11.68 -11.38 -3.82
CA ILE A 360 11.81 -11.28 -5.28
C ILE A 360 10.84 -12.22 -6.00
N ASP A 361 10.62 -13.43 -5.49
CA ASP A 361 9.71 -14.40 -6.11
C ASP A 361 8.25 -13.92 -6.05
N LYS A 362 7.87 -13.16 -5.02
CA LYS A 362 6.54 -12.54 -4.98
C LYS A 362 6.46 -11.30 -5.85
N LEU A 363 7.51 -10.47 -5.83
CA LEU A 363 7.56 -9.21 -6.56
C LEU A 363 7.56 -9.40 -8.08
N CYS A 364 8.19 -10.44 -8.62
CA CYS A 364 8.22 -10.68 -10.06
C CYS A 364 6.85 -11.14 -10.63
N GLU A 365 5.99 -11.74 -9.80
CA GLU A 365 4.64 -12.15 -10.21
C GLU A 365 3.62 -10.99 -10.21
N MET A 366 3.93 -9.89 -9.49
CA MET A 366 3.06 -8.73 -9.34
C MET A 366 2.67 -8.07 -10.66
N TYR A 367 1.47 -7.50 -10.70
CA TYR A 367 0.94 -6.78 -11.86
C TYR A 367 1.91 -5.72 -12.40
N GLU A 368 2.06 -5.63 -13.73
CA GLU A 368 3.01 -4.71 -14.37
C GLU A 368 2.67 -3.24 -14.10
N GLY A 369 1.38 -2.90 -13.95
CA GLY A 369 0.96 -1.55 -13.56
C GLY A 369 1.28 -1.20 -12.09
N TRP A 370 1.56 -2.22 -11.26
CA TRP A 370 2.10 -2.01 -9.92
C TRP A 370 3.59 -1.61 -9.94
N THR A 371 4.28 -1.81 -11.07
CA THR A 371 5.69 -1.47 -11.30
C THR A 371 6.64 -1.97 -10.20
N PRO A 372 6.72 -3.29 -9.95
CA PRO A 372 7.44 -3.85 -8.81
C PRO A 372 8.96 -3.64 -8.85
N TRP A 373 9.53 -3.38 -10.02
CA TRP A 373 10.96 -3.14 -10.18
C TRP A 373 11.38 -1.73 -9.74
N VAL A 374 10.45 -0.78 -9.55
CA VAL A 374 10.73 0.57 -9.03
C VAL A 374 10.49 0.60 -7.55
#